data_AF-A0A7C4UI26-F1
#
_entry.id   AF-A0A7C4UI26-F1
#
_cell.length_a   1.000
_cell.length_b   1.000
_cell.length_c   1.000
_cell.angle_alpha   90.00
_cell.angle_beta   90.00
_cell.angle_gamma   90.00
#
_symmetry.space_group_name_H-M   'P 1'
#
loop_
_entity.id
_entity.type
_entity.pdbx_description
1 polymer ?
#
loop_
_entity_poly.entity_id
_entity_poly.type
_entity_poly.pdbx_seq_one_letter_code
_entity_poly.pdbx_strand_id
1 'polypeptide(L)'
;MITRNTSGRKKRGVHRSFKIVVEKHRDGYVAYPLGLKGVVVGQGDSYESALKDAKSAIRFHIETFGDDILKGDSAVLEAFVAEAQITT
;
A
#
# COMPACT_ATOMS: atom_id res chain seq x y z
N MET A 1 -26.88 42.51 12.49
CA MET A 1 -25.80 41.84 11.73
C MET A 1 -25.01 40.95 12.66
N ILE A 2 -25.22 39.63 12.63
CA ILE A 2 -24.29 38.66 13.24
C ILE A 2 -24.27 37.45 12.31
N THR A 3 -23.17 37.25 11.59
CA THR A 3 -22.94 36.12 10.70
C THR A 3 -22.50 34.90 11.53
N ARG A 4 -23.31 33.83 11.54
CA ARG A 4 -22.87 32.51 12.05
C ARG A 4 -22.05 31.84 10.95
N ASN A 5 -20.74 31.77 11.14
CA ASN A 5 -19.85 31.09 10.20
C ASN A 5 -19.92 29.57 10.44
N THR A 6 -20.72 28.87 9.63
CA THR A 6 -20.74 27.41 9.55
C THR A 6 -19.65 26.93 8.59
N SER A 7 -18.57 26.34 9.08
CA SER A 7 -17.72 25.48 8.26
C SER A 7 -16.96 24.46 9.10
N GLY A 8 -17.70 23.49 9.64
CA GLY A 8 -17.11 22.21 10.02
C GLY A 8 -16.63 21.52 8.74
N ARG A 9 -15.33 21.64 8.44
CA ARG A 9 -14.69 20.86 7.37
C ARG A 9 -14.80 19.38 7.72
N LYS A 10 -15.84 18.73 7.20
CA LYS A 10 -16.00 17.28 7.19
C LYS A 10 -14.71 16.70 6.57
N LYS A 11 -13.86 16.03 7.37
CA LYS A 11 -12.65 15.37 6.87
C LYS A 11 -13.08 14.45 5.73
N ARG A 12 -12.74 14.83 4.50
CA ARG A 12 -12.94 13.97 3.32
C ARG A 12 -12.20 12.68 3.62
N GLY A 13 -12.89 11.54 3.62
CA GLY A 13 -12.23 10.24 3.68
C GLY A 13 -11.25 10.16 2.52
N VAL A 14 -9.96 10.17 2.82
CA VAL A 14 -8.92 10.09 1.79
C VAL A 14 -8.86 8.62 1.37
N HIS A 15 -9.50 8.27 0.26
CA HIS A 15 -9.28 6.97 -0.37
C HIS A 15 -7.87 6.96 -0.95
N ARG A 16 -6.96 6.25 -0.27
CA ARG A 16 -5.58 6.04 -0.73
C ARG A 16 -5.50 4.69 -1.44
N SER A 17 -4.98 4.73 -2.67
CA SER A 17 -4.71 3.54 -3.46
C SER A 17 -3.23 3.21 -3.38
N PHE A 18 -2.92 1.93 -3.17
CA PHE A 18 -1.55 1.42 -3.16
C PHE A 18 -1.36 0.48 -4.36
N LYS A 19 -0.20 0.54 -4.98
CA LYS A 19 0.21 -0.46 -5.97
C LYS A 19 0.83 -1.63 -5.23
N ILE A 20 0.35 -2.84 -5.50
CA ILE A 20 0.81 -4.06 -4.85
C ILE A 20 1.25 -5.03 -5.95
N VAL A 21 2.47 -5.55 -5.83
CA VAL A 21 2.96 -6.66 -6.65
C VAL A 21 2.54 -7.95 -5.96
N VAL A 22 2.06 -8.92 -6.74
CA VAL A 22 1.77 -10.27 -6.24
C VAL A 22 2.55 -11.26 -7.09
N GLU A 23 3.39 -12.04 -6.45
CA GLU A 23 4.21 -13.07 -7.07
C GLU A 23 3.61 -14.45 -6.80
N LYS A 24 3.60 -15.31 -7.82
CA LYS A 24 3.30 -16.74 -7.67
C LYS A 24 4.61 -17.49 -7.43
N HIS A 25 4.63 -18.30 -6.38
CA HIS A 25 5.70 -19.25 -6.08
C HIS A 25 5.16 -20.69 -6.09
N ARG A 26 6.04 -21.69 -5.98
CA ARG A 26 5.64 -23.12 -5.98
C ARG A 26 4.82 -23.48 -4.73
N ASP A 27 5.08 -22.78 -3.64
CA ASP A 27 4.54 -22.97 -2.29
C ASP A 27 3.43 -21.97 -1.93
N GLY A 28 3.10 -21.02 -2.80
CA GLY A 28 2.03 -20.06 -2.53
C GLY A 28 2.16 -18.76 -3.32
N TYR A 29 1.71 -17.68 -2.70
CA TYR A 29 1.78 -16.33 -3.24
C TYR A 29 2.36 -15.38 -2.19
N VAL A 30 3.11 -14.40 -2.66
CA VAL A 30 3.67 -13.31 -1.84
C VAL A 30 3.23 -12.00 -2.44
N ALA A 31 2.81 -11.05 -1.60
CA ALA A 31 2.32 -9.74 -2.01
C ALA A 31 3.01 -8.63 -1.22
N TYR A 32 3.44 -7.55 -1.89
CA TYR A 32 4.09 -6.42 -1.23
C TYR A 32 3.75 -5.08 -1.90
N PRO A 33 3.55 -3.99 -1.12
CA PRO A 33 3.22 -2.68 -1.65
C PRO A 33 4.47 -1.94 -2.16
N LEU A 34 4.28 -1.15 -3.21
CA LEU A 34 5.28 -0.22 -3.71
C LEU A 34 5.09 1.16 -3.08
N GLY A 35 6.19 1.85 -2.81
CA GLY A 35 6.16 3.26 -2.37
C GLY A 35 5.82 3.47 -0.89
N LEU A 36 5.87 2.42 -0.06
CA LEU A 36 5.63 2.50 1.37
C LEU A 36 6.96 2.34 2.12
N LYS A 37 7.23 3.20 3.12
CA LYS A 37 8.43 3.10 3.96
C LYS A 37 8.25 1.96 4.98
N GLY A 38 9.25 1.08 5.06
CA GLY A 38 9.24 -0.10 5.93
C GLY A 38 9.02 -1.41 5.18
N VAL A 39 8.91 -2.52 5.91
CA VAL A 39 8.72 -3.86 5.34
C VAL A 39 7.28 -4.28 5.54
N VAL A 40 6.50 -4.26 4.46
CA VAL A 40 5.15 -4.82 4.42
C VAL A 40 5.11 -5.94 3.41
N VAL A 41 4.76 -7.13 3.87
CA VAL A 41 4.62 -8.32 3.04
C VAL A 41 3.38 -9.05 3.51
N GLY A 42 2.61 -9.60 2.57
CA GLY A 42 1.55 -10.55 2.84
C GLY A 42 1.77 -11.86 2.09
N GLN A 43 1.26 -12.96 2.61
CA GLN A 43 1.42 -14.30 2.04
C GLN A 43 0.10 -15.06 2.02
N GLY A 44 0.03 -16.10 1.18
CA GLY A 44 -1.07 -17.06 1.24
C GLY A 44 -1.10 -18.04 0.08
N ASP A 45 -1.92 -19.07 0.21
CA ASP A 45 -2.00 -20.17 -0.76
C ASP A 45 -2.65 -19.76 -2.09
N SER A 46 -3.40 -18.65 -2.09
CA SER A 46 -4.05 -18.06 -3.26
C SER A 46 -3.69 -16.59 -3.47
N TYR A 47 -3.82 -16.11 -4.71
CA TYR A 47 -3.64 -14.70 -5.06
C TYR A 47 -4.48 -13.78 -4.15
N GLU A 48 -5.75 -14.12 -3.94
CA GLU A 48 -6.68 -13.32 -3.13
C GLU A 48 -6.27 -13.30 -1.65
N SER A 49 -5.80 -14.43 -1.12
CA SER A 49 -5.36 -14.54 0.27
C SER A 49 -4.13 -13.68 0.55
N ALA A 50 -3.09 -13.76 -0.30
CA ALA A 50 -1.90 -12.93 -0.17
C ALA A 50 -2.22 -11.44 -0.32
N LEU A 51 -3.09 -11.06 -1.27
CA LEU A 51 -3.52 -9.67 -1.44
C LEU A 51 -4.31 -9.16 -0.23
N LYS A 52 -5.18 -9.99 0.36
CA LYS A 52 -5.94 -9.65 1.58
C LYS A 52 -4.99 -9.48 2.77
N ASP A 53 -3.99 -10.35 2.88
CA ASP A 53 -2.99 -10.29 3.94
C ASP A 53 -2.15 -9.01 3.83
N ALA A 54 -1.64 -8.70 2.65
CA ALA A 54 -0.90 -7.45 2.40
C ALA A 54 -1.75 -6.20 2.70
N LYS A 55 -3.03 -6.18 2.32
CA LYS A 55 -3.95 -5.07 2.66
C LYS A 55 -4.12 -4.90 4.17
N SER A 56 -4.16 -6.01 4.92
CA SER A 56 -4.26 -5.99 6.38
C SER A 56 -2.97 -5.47 7.00
N ALA A 57 -1.82 -5.93 6.50
CA ALA A 57 -0.51 -5.48 6.95
C ALA A 57 -0.25 -3.99 6.69
N ILE A 58 -0.67 -3.46 5.53
CA ILE A 58 -0.63 -2.01 5.23
C ILE A 58 -1.45 -1.23 6.25
N ARG A 59 -2.67 -1.68 6.52
CA ARG A 59 -3.58 -1.00 7.46
C ARG A 59 -2.99 -0.97 8.86
N PHE A 60 -2.50 -2.11 9.33
CA PHE A 60 -1.83 -2.23 10.62
C PHE A 60 -0.60 -1.33 10.73
N HIS A 61 0.21 -1.26 9.67
CA HIS A 61 1.37 -0.36 9.62
C HIS A 61 0.96 1.11 9.73
N ILE A 62 -0.11 1.55 9.04
CA ILE A 62 -0.61 2.93 9.14
C ILE A 62 -1.17 3.21 10.54
N GLU A 63 -1.90 2.27 11.12
CA GLU A 63 -2.47 2.40 12.46
C GLU A 63 -1.40 2.46 13.55
N THR A 64 -0.30 1.72 13.37
CA THR A 64 0.80 1.63 14.35
C THR A 64 1.76 2.81 14.25
N PHE A 65 2.14 3.21 13.04
CA PHE A 65 3.21 4.19 12.80
C PHE A 65 2.70 5.54 12.27
N GLY A 66 1.39 5.68 12.07
CA GLY A 66 0.77 6.90 11.55
C GLY A 66 1.04 7.14 10.06
N ASP A 67 0.69 8.32 9.59
CA ASP A 67 0.84 8.69 8.17
C ASP A 67 2.31 8.90 7.74
N ASP A 68 3.28 8.85 8.66
CA ASP A 68 4.70 9.09 8.33
C ASP A 68 5.30 7.99 7.44
N ILE A 69 4.81 6.75 7.57
CA ILE A 69 5.21 5.65 6.66
C ILE A 69 4.69 5.84 5.23
N LEU A 70 3.67 6.68 5.06
CA LEU A 70 3.08 7.03 3.77
C LEU A 70 3.83 8.18 3.09
N LYS A 71 4.70 8.89 3.82
CA LYS A 71 5.60 9.91 3.28
C LYS A 71 6.86 9.27 2.68
N GLY A 72 6.70 8.15 1.96
CA GLY A 72 7.69 7.75 0.98
C GLY A 72 7.92 8.92 0.02
N ASP A 73 9.16 9.15 -0.40
CA ASP A 73 9.60 10.44 -0.98
C ASP A 73 8.84 10.86 -2.25
N SER A 74 8.04 9.97 -2.84
CA SER A 74 7.03 10.27 -3.86
C SER A 74 6.00 9.13 -3.99
N ALA A 75 4.78 9.44 -4.44
CA ALA A 75 3.81 8.41 -4.82
C ALA A 75 4.28 7.64 -6.06
N VAL A 76 4.17 6.30 -6.04
CA VAL A 76 4.54 5.47 -7.19
C VAL A 76 3.51 5.68 -8.31
N LEU A 77 3.89 6.45 -9.33
CA LEU A 77 3.03 6.77 -10.47
C LEU A 77 2.86 5.58 -11.42
N GLU A 78 3.93 4.81 -11.65
CA GLU A 78 4.02 3.66 -12.56
C GLU A 78 5.04 2.64 -12.04
N ALA A 79 4.85 1.37 -12.37
CA ALA A 79 5.76 0.28 -12.04
C ALA A 79 5.79 -0.70 -13.21
N PHE A 80 6.98 -1.14 -13.60
CA PHE A 80 7.19 -2.03 -14.74
C PHE A 80 7.90 -3.30 -14.25
N VAL A 81 7.49 -4.45 -14.79
CA VAL A 81 8.17 -5.73 -14.60
C VAL A 81 8.89 -6.06 -15.90
N ALA A 82 10.19 -6.34 -15.82
CA ALA A 82 11.02 -6.68 -16.96
C ALA A 82 11.89 -7.90 -16.63
N GLU A 83 12.03 -8.79 -17.61
CA GLU A 83 13.00 -9.88 -17.56
C GLU A 83 14.34 -9.38 -18.12
N ALA A 84 15.44 -9.71 -17.45
CA ALA A 84 16.78 -9.40 -17.90
C ALA A 84 17.70 -10.60 -17.70
N GLN A 85 18.45 -10.96 -18.75
CA GLN A 85 19.49 -11.97 -18.66
C GLN A 85 20.78 -11.35 -18.13
N ILE A 86 21.35 -11.91 -17.06
CA ILE A 86 22.64 -11.50 -16.50
C ILE A 86 23.66 -12.57 -16.84
N THR A 87 24.63 -12.25 -17.70
CA THR A 87 25.79 -13.12 -17.95
C THR A 87 26.83 -12.85 -16.88
N THR A 88 27.13 -13.86 -16.07
CA THR A 88 28.20 -13.80 -15.05
C THR A 88 29.42 -14.57 -15.52
#